data_AF-A0A250WPN3-F1
#
_entry.id   AF-A0A250WPN3-F1
#
_cell.length_a   1.000
_cell.length_b   1.000
_cell.length_c   1.000
_cell.angle_alpha   90.00
_cell.angle_beta   90.00
_cell.angle_gamma   90.00
#
_symmetry.space_group_name_H-M   'P 1'
#
loop_
_entity.id
_entity.type
_entity.pdbx_description
1 polymer ?
#
loop_
_entity_poly.entity_id
_entity_poly.type
_entity_poly.pdbx_seq_one_letter_code
_entity_poly.pdbx_strand_id
1 'polypeptide(L)'
;MHFRGQQSYFCLNLYNVAISFIVLWSALLPLCDANPGLLSAIEKDPKKLKMIVDGMGLDSLYINSGDMGIKPFKFSTMAANPIYPHSPKELHIRVTVFMRYMVGSNNLVTIKAFLTAETRDIARTPNDLYIMPTFCLTSTTSEQVHSFSIRAYVHSYWDPPAQSAMVYGFETSFTLMSNSSLHEPEWSLRCDLDSASYEWQPHRDLNLVDGRGINVPTITETDGKERETFVVLNPSHPNPAMFGSLIVRHVEYYQGLGVSKHIIYLRRETIPALILSSLKVHKLVQMGKIILVMWEDMLPHELWSKRYDQRVVYSHAVLAFTGLNVHLINIDLDEYLVTRKPELQGKPIQQIIQTCLGSDISEARILRSNILCKDCEHDRPESFLWGSAAAEQWPSRHPLSWYKLSSYGSSGLSRSIVNPNFMRAFYINWGAPISGHNTTQADVQCMAFLHVVHMFQASLPKSVISAQFTEDESWIGMLSSVKAMTL
;
A
#
# COMPACT_ATOMS: atom_id res chain seq x y z
N MET A 1 -51.26 -11.24 43.39
CA MET A 1 -52.44 -12.01 42.93
C MET A 1 -52.57 -11.85 41.42
N HIS A 2 -53.07 -12.89 40.75
CA HIS A 2 -52.95 -13.24 39.34
C HIS A 2 -53.35 -12.23 38.24
N PHE A 3 -52.52 -12.22 37.17
CA PHE A 3 -52.79 -12.39 35.72
C PHE A 3 -54.20 -12.16 35.11
N ARG A 4 -54.25 -11.34 34.03
CA ARG A 4 -54.63 -11.63 32.61
C ARG A 4 -54.70 -10.29 31.83
N GLY A 5 -54.33 -10.15 30.55
CA GLY A 5 -54.18 -11.16 29.50
C GLY A 5 -53.48 -10.71 28.19
N GLN A 6 -53.60 -11.63 27.23
CA GLN A 6 -52.92 -11.90 25.95
C GLN A 6 -53.04 -10.85 24.82
N GLN A 7 -51.95 -10.61 24.08
CA GLN A 7 -51.60 -11.01 22.68
C GLN A 7 -52.39 -10.37 21.53
N SER A 8 -51.66 -9.80 20.56
CA SER A 8 -51.73 -10.15 19.13
C SER A 8 -50.58 -9.53 18.32
N TYR A 9 -50.10 -10.33 17.35
CA TYR A 9 -48.92 -10.15 16.51
C TYR A 9 -49.08 -9.10 15.41
N PHE A 10 -47.98 -8.43 15.04
CA PHE A 10 -47.81 -7.82 13.71
C PHE A 10 -46.43 -8.20 13.15
N CYS A 11 -46.42 -9.25 12.31
CA CYS A 11 -45.36 -9.48 11.33
C CYS A 11 -45.69 -8.66 10.08
N LEU A 12 -45.02 -7.53 9.87
CA LEU A 12 -45.02 -6.87 8.57
C LEU A 12 -43.65 -6.22 8.28
N ASN A 13 -42.98 -6.80 7.27
CA ASN A 13 -42.05 -6.20 6.32
C ASN A 13 -40.72 -5.60 6.80
N LEU A 14 -39.74 -6.50 7.05
CA LEU A 14 -38.30 -6.20 7.05
C LEU A 14 -37.77 -5.69 5.68
N TYR A 15 -38.50 -5.87 4.58
CA TYR A 15 -38.06 -5.43 3.25
C TYR A 15 -38.23 -3.91 3.02
N ASN A 16 -39.19 -3.26 3.67
CA ASN A 16 -39.39 -1.81 3.54
C ASN A 16 -38.46 -0.98 4.45
N VAL A 17 -37.85 -1.59 5.47
CA VAL A 17 -36.89 -0.91 6.35
C VAL A 17 -35.54 -0.71 5.65
N ALA A 18 -35.10 -1.68 4.84
CA ALA A 18 -33.85 -1.56 4.10
C ALA A 18 -33.91 -0.47 3.00
N ILE A 19 -35.02 -0.39 2.26
CA ILE A 19 -35.22 0.65 1.24
C ILE A 19 -35.41 2.03 1.89
N SER A 20 -36.12 2.09 3.02
CA SER A 20 -36.27 3.34 3.77
C SER A 20 -34.93 3.83 4.35
N PHE A 21 -34.03 2.93 4.76
CA PHE A 21 -32.68 3.32 5.22
C PHE A 21 -31.80 3.88 4.10
N ILE A 22 -31.86 3.30 2.89
CA ILE A 22 -31.09 3.79 1.74
C ILE A 22 -31.59 5.17 1.29
N VAL A 23 -32.91 5.39 1.27
CA VAL A 23 -33.51 6.68 0.89
C VAL A 23 -33.31 7.75 1.99
N LEU A 24 -33.39 7.39 3.27
CA LEU A 24 -33.04 8.30 4.37
C LEU A 24 -31.57 8.70 4.30
N TRP A 25 -30.68 7.81 3.85
CA TRP A 25 -29.24 8.07 3.87
C TRP A 25 -28.77 9.02 2.78
N SER A 26 -29.37 8.99 1.58
CA SER A 26 -29.18 10.04 0.57
C SER A 26 -29.57 11.44 1.05
N ALA A 27 -30.47 11.52 2.06
CA ALA A 27 -30.85 12.77 2.71
C ALA A 27 -30.01 13.10 3.97
N LEU A 28 -29.33 12.10 4.57
CA LEU A 28 -28.47 12.24 5.76
C LEU A 28 -26.98 12.38 5.44
N LEU A 29 -26.54 12.10 4.22
CA LEU A 29 -25.15 12.32 3.78
C LEU A 29 -24.66 13.77 3.99
N PRO A 30 -25.47 14.83 3.77
CA PRO A 30 -25.09 16.19 4.14
C PRO A 30 -24.98 16.43 5.66
N LEU A 31 -25.51 15.53 6.49
CA LEU A 31 -25.46 15.62 7.96
C LEU A 31 -24.25 14.91 8.58
N CYS A 32 -23.51 14.09 7.82
CA CYS A 32 -22.25 13.49 8.29
C CYS A 32 -21.13 14.54 8.43
N ASP A 33 -21.09 15.55 7.56
CA ASP A 33 -20.21 16.73 7.71
C ASP A 33 -20.60 17.59 8.95
N ALA A 34 -21.82 17.43 9.45
CA ALA A 34 -22.38 18.25 10.54
C ALA A 34 -22.40 17.56 11.91
N ASN A 35 -22.02 16.27 12.03
CA ASN A 35 -22.18 15.54 13.29
C ASN A 35 -20.95 14.71 13.72
N PRO A 36 -19.92 15.35 14.30
CA PRO A 36 -18.75 14.67 14.88
C PRO A 36 -19.11 13.64 15.97
N GLY A 37 -20.32 13.68 16.53
CA GLY A 37 -20.81 12.70 17.50
C GLY A 37 -21.01 11.30 16.92
N LEU A 38 -21.31 11.16 15.62
CA LEU A 38 -21.49 9.86 14.98
C LEU A 38 -20.16 9.11 14.83
N LEU A 39 -19.10 9.81 14.39
CA LEU A 39 -17.74 9.24 14.31
C LEU A 39 -17.23 8.83 15.70
N SER A 40 -17.45 9.67 16.73
CA SER A 40 -17.08 9.33 18.11
C SER A 40 -17.88 8.17 18.70
N ALA A 41 -19.15 7.99 18.29
CA ALA A 41 -19.97 6.84 18.68
C ALA A 41 -19.54 5.55 17.97
N ILE A 42 -19.06 5.65 16.72
CA ILE A 42 -18.49 4.54 15.94
C ILE A 42 -17.16 4.07 16.54
N GLU A 43 -16.28 5.00 16.93
CA GLU A 43 -14.99 4.67 17.59
C GLU A 43 -15.17 3.87 18.89
N LYS A 44 -16.29 4.08 19.60
CA LYS A 44 -16.56 3.42 20.89
C LYS A 44 -17.17 2.02 20.77
N ASP A 45 -17.67 1.62 19.61
CA ASP A 45 -18.31 0.31 19.41
C ASP A 45 -17.99 -0.31 18.03
N PRO A 46 -16.86 -1.02 17.91
CA PRO A 46 -16.41 -1.64 16.66
C PRO A 46 -17.42 -2.66 16.08
N LYS A 47 -18.28 -3.25 16.91
CA LYS A 47 -19.31 -4.20 16.45
C LYS A 47 -20.43 -3.49 15.70
N LYS A 48 -20.81 -2.27 16.14
CA LYS A 48 -21.77 -1.43 15.40
C LYS A 48 -21.20 -0.97 14.07
N LEU A 49 -19.92 -0.60 14.02
CA LEU A 49 -19.25 -0.27 12.76
C LEU A 49 -19.35 -1.44 11.78
N LYS A 50 -19.01 -2.66 12.23
CA LYS A 50 -19.14 -3.86 11.40
C LYS A 50 -20.57 -4.06 10.89
N MET A 51 -21.59 -3.96 11.76
CA MET A 51 -22.99 -4.09 11.33
C MET A 51 -23.42 -3.02 10.30
N ILE A 52 -22.94 -1.78 10.46
CA ILE A 52 -23.20 -0.69 9.51
C ILE A 52 -22.50 -0.99 8.18
N VAL A 53 -21.25 -1.42 8.21
CA VAL A 53 -20.43 -1.76 7.04
C VAL A 53 -21.06 -2.92 6.25
N ASP A 54 -21.38 -4.00 6.94
CA ASP A 54 -22.03 -5.19 6.38
C ASP A 54 -23.41 -4.80 5.79
N GLY A 55 -24.15 -3.90 6.45
CA GLY A 55 -25.45 -3.40 5.98
C GLY A 55 -25.39 -2.41 4.82
N MET A 56 -24.25 -1.72 4.64
CA MET A 56 -24.03 -0.74 3.57
C MET A 56 -23.49 -1.37 2.28
N GLY A 57 -23.18 -2.68 2.28
CA GLY A 57 -22.57 -3.35 1.13
C GLY A 57 -21.17 -2.84 0.80
N LEU A 58 -20.47 -2.24 1.78
CA LEU A 58 -19.13 -1.68 1.60
C LEU A 58 -18.08 -2.75 1.30
N ASP A 59 -18.39 -4.03 1.54
CA ASP A 59 -17.53 -5.16 1.19
C ASP A 59 -17.20 -5.23 -0.30
N SER A 60 -17.99 -4.57 -1.15
CA SER A 60 -17.72 -4.43 -2.59
C SER A 60 -16.77 -3.28 -2.95
N LEU A 61 -16.39 -2.42 -1.98
CA LEU A 61 -15.57 -1.22 -2.21
C LEU A 61 -14.09 -1.44 -1.92
N TYR A 62 -13.71 -2.57 -1.34
CA TYR A 62 -12.34 -2.90 -1.01
C TYR A 62 -12.03 -4.37 -1.26
N ILE A 63 -10.75 -4.66 -1.45
CA ILE A 63 -10.21 -6.01 -1.68
C ILE A 63 -9.43 -6.42 -0.42
N ASN A 64 -9.63 -7.61 0.12
CA ASN A 64 -8.75 -8.14 1.16
C ASN A 64 -7.35 -8.36 0.57
N SER A 65 -6.27 -8.00 1.28
CA SER A 65 -4.91 -8.26 0.79
C SER A 65 -4.67 -9.72 0.41
N GLY A 66 -5.24 -10.67 1.17
CA GLY A 66 -5.18 -12.11 0.85
C GLY A 66 -5.94 -12.51 -0.43
N ASP A 67 -6.92 -11.71 -0.87
CA ASP A 67 -7.67 -11.94 -2.11
C ASP A 67 -6.92 -11.40 -3.34
N MET A 68 -5.78 -10.73 -3.17
CA MET A 68 -4.90 -10.30 -4.28
C MET A 68 -4.03 -11.44 -4.83
N GLY A 69 -4.43 -12.70 -4.60
CA GLY A 69 -3.72 -13.91 -5.03
C GLY A 69 -2.39 -14.12 -4.32
N ILE A 70 -2.26 -13.54 -3.13
CA ILE A 70 -1.09 -13.68 -2.28
C ILE A 70 -1.49 -14.50 -1.07
N LYS A 71 -0.75 -15.58 -0.81
CA LYS A 71 -0.92 -16.41 0.37
C LYS A 71 0.15 -16.10 1.42
N PRO A 72 -0.22 -15.66 2.63
CA PRO A 72 0.71 -15.56 3.75
C PRO A 72 0.84 -16.90 4.48
N PHE A 73 2.08 -17.32 4.74
CA PHE A 73 2.44 -18.48 5.55
C PHE A 73 3.19 -18.02 6.79
N LYS A 74 2.62 -18.24 7.97
CA LYS A 74 3.11 -17.68 9.24
C LYS A 74 3.75 -18.77 10.09
N PHE A 75 5.06 -18.73 10.21
CA PHE A 75 5.85 -19.62 11.05
C PHE A 75 6.18 -18.92 12.36
N SER A 76 6.23 -19.67 13.47
CA SER A 76 6.68 -19.13 14.75
C SER A 76 7.73 -20.04 15.34
N THR A 77 8.86 -19.48 15.74
CA THR A 77 9.93 -20.23 16.37
C THR A 77 10.43 -19.54 17.63
N MET A 78 11.01 -20.33 18.52
CA MET A 78 11.78 -19.83 19.65
C MET A 78 13.24 -19.93 19.27
N ALA A 79 13.90 -18.79 19.02
CA ALA A 79 15.34 -18.82 18.83
C ALA A 79 16.01 -19.02 20.20
N ALA A 80 16.50 -20.24 20.44
CA ALA A 80 17.55 -20.44 21.42
C ALA A 80 18.80 -19.75 20.86
N ASN A 81 19.18 -18.60 21.42
CA ASN A 81 20.33 -17.86 20.93
C ASN A 81 21.62 -18.66 21.23
N PRO A 82 22.28 -19.29 20.23
CA PRO A 82 23.42 -20.15 20.49
C PRO A 82 24.65 -19.34 20.92
N ILE A 83 24.66 -18.05 20.58
CA ILE A 83 25.80 -17.13 20.79
C ILE A 83 25.77 -16.55 22.22
N TYR A 84 24.60 -16.57 22.89
CA TYR A 84 24.44 -16.04 24.25
C TYR A 84 23.74 -17.06 25.14
N PRO A 85 24.46 -18.08 25.65
CA PRO A 85 23.90 -19.13 26.51
C PRO A 85 23.31 -18.63 27.85
N HIS A 86 23.42 -17.33 28.13
CA HIS A 86 22.93 -16.69 29.35
C HIS A 86 21.85 -15.63 29.13
N SER A 87 21.24 -15.52 27.94
CA SER A 87 20.07 -14.65 27.77
C SER A 87 18.84 -15.32 28.39
N PRO A 88 18.26 -14.80 29.49
CA PRO A 88 17.20 -15.48 30.24
C PRO A 88 15.80 -15.33 29.63
N LYS A 89 15.69 -14.95 28.35
CA LYS A 89 14.40 -14.79 27.68
C LYS A 89 14.43 -15.43 26.30
N GLU A 90 13.49 -16.33 26.09
CA GLU A 90 13.16 -16.91 24.79
C GLU A 90 12.79 -15.77 23.83
N LEU A 91 13.47 -15.70 22.69
CA LEU A 91 13.12 -14.73 21.65
C LEU A 91 12.11 -15.39 20.71
N HIS A 92 10.86 -14.94 20.78
CA HIS A 92 9.84 -15.36 19.83
C HIS A 92 10.03 -14.61 18.51
N ILE A 93 10.36 -15.36 17.46
CA ILE A 93 10.38 -14.85 16.10
C ILE A 93 9.18 -15.40 15.34
N ARG A 94 8.45 -14.49 14.72
CA ARG A 94 7.46 -14.83 13.70
C ARG A 94 8.06 -14.55 12.33
N VAL A 95 7.98 -15.52 11.44
CA VAL A 95 8.40 -15.37 10.05
C VAL A 95 7.18 -15.53 9.17
N THR A 96 6.91 -14.56 8.30
CA THR A 96 5.79 -14.61 7.37
C THR A 96 6.33 -14.68 5.94
N VAL A 97 5.96 -15.71 5.18
CA VAL A 97 6.26 -15.81 3.75
C VAL A 97 5.00 -15.44 2.97
N PHE A 98 5.09 -14.41 2.15
CA PHE A 98 4.05 -14.02 1.20
C PHE A 98 4.40 -14.60 -0.16
N MET A 99 3.50 -15.41 -0.73
CA MET A 99 3.76 -16.07 -2.01
C MET A 99 2.64 -15.81 -2.99
N ARG A 100 3.02 -15.69 -4.26
CA ARG A 100 2.11 -15.68 -5.40
C ARG A 100 2.53 -16.73 -6.42
N TYR A 101 1.53 -17.38 -6.97
CA TYR A 101 1.65 -18.36 -8.04
C TYR A 101 1.07 -17.79 -9.34
N MET A 102 1.75 -18.03 -10.45
CA MET A 102 1.34 -17.59 -11.79
C MET A 102 1.57 -18.72 -12.78
N VAL A 103 0.63 -18.92 -13.70
CA VAL A 103 0.72 -19.89 -14.80
C VAL A 103 0.80 -19.10 -16.11
N GLY A 104 1.88 -19.25 -16.85
CA GLY A 104 2.04 -18.66 -18.17
C GLY A 104 1.35 -19.47 -19.27
N SER A 105 1.30 -18.91 -20.48
CA SER A 105 0.67 -19.52 -21.67
C SER A 105 1.25 -20.86 -22.10
N ASN A 106 2.46 -21.21 -21.64
CA ASN A 106 3.14 -22.49 -21.91
C ASN A 106 3.09 -23.48 -20.74
N ASN A 107 2.10 -23.37 -19.85
CA ASN A 107 2.08 -24.09 -18.56
C ASN A 107 3.35 -23.86 -17.70
N LEU A 108 4.09 -22.78 -17.99
CA LEU A 108 5.22 -22.36 -17.19
C LEU A 108 4.67 -21.78 -15.89
N VAL A 109 4.98 -22.43 -14.78
CA VAL A 109 4.61 -21.92 -13.48
C VAL A 109 5.74 -21.09 -12.92
N THR A 110 5.40 -19.90 -12.46
CA THR A 110 6.33 -19.04 -11.74
C THR A 110 5.79 -18.79 -10.34
N ILE A 111 6.63 -19.05 -9.35
CA ILE A 111 6.37 -18.72 -7.95
C ILE A 111 7.25 -17.52 -7.62
N LYS A 112 6.60 -16.43 -7.19
CA LYS A 112 7.28 -15.27 -6.63
C LYS A 112 6.88 -15.14 -5.18
N ALA A 113 7.81 -14.67 -4.37
CA ALA A 113 7.55 -14.53 -2.96
C ALA A 113 8.44 -13.47 -2.33
N PHE A 114 8.00 -12.98 -1.18
CA PHE A 114 8.88 -12.31 -0.25
C PHE A 114 8.62 -12.78 1.18
N LEU A 115 9.64 -12.70 2.02
CA LEU A 115 9.58 -13.06 3.42
C LEU A 115 9.72 -11.83 4.30
N THR A 116 9.01 -11.80 5.42
CA THR A 116 9.20 -10.86 6.53
C THR A 116 9.50 -11.62 7.81
N ALA A 117 10.24 -11.01 8.72
CA ALA A 117 10.51 -11.56 10.04
C ALA A 117 10.31 -10.51 11.13
N GLU A 118 9.72 -10.94 12.23
CA GLU A 118 9.28 -10.12 13.37
C GLU A 118 9.77 -10.73 14.67
N THR A 119 10.34 -9.91 15.54
CA THR A 119 10.67 -10.31 16.91
C THR A 119 9.62 -9.74 17.87
N ARG A 120 8.97 -10.60 18.68
CA ARG A 120 7.87 -10.18 19.57
C ARG A 120 8.36 -9.48 20.85
N ASP A 121 9.64 -9.66 21.22
CA ASP A 121 10.24 -9.11 22.44
C ASP A 121 11.47 -8.23 22.14
N ILE A 122 11.22 -6.93 22.02
CA ILE A 122 12.19 -5.90 21.57
C ILE A 122 13.17 -5.50 22.67
N ALA A 123 12.85 -5.75 23.94
CA ALA A 123 13.56 -5.13 25.06
C ALA A 123 15.05 -5.49 25.15
N ARG A 124 15.53 -6.57 24.50
CA ARG A 124 16.91 -7.07 24.58
C ARG A 124 17.37 -7.87 23.36
N THR A 125 17.03 -7.48 22.13
CA THR A 125 17.69 -8.10 20.97
C THR A 125 19.17 -7.70 20.96
N PRO A 126 20.12 -8.65 20.88
CA PRO A 126 21.54 -8.31 20.68
C PRO A 126 21.69 -7.48 19.39
N ASN A 127 22.75 -6.67 19.31
CA ASN A 127 23.04 -5.80 18.16
C ASN A 127 23.19 -6.55 16.82
N ASP A 128 23.25 -7.89 16.85
CA ASP A 128 23.50 -8.77 15.72
C ASP A 128 22.75 -10.10 15.91
N LEU A 129 21.43 -10.09 15.67
CA LEU A 129 20.70 -11.34 15.50
C LEU A 129 20.75 -11.76 14.04
N TYR A 130 21.31 -12.94 13.80
CA TYR A 130 21.27 -13.63 12.52
C TYR A 130 20.36 -14.82 12.63
N ILE A 131 19.27 -14.83 11.86
CA ILE A 131 18.41 -16.00 11.71
C ILE A 131 18.51 -16.40 10.25
N MET A 132 18.81 -17.67 9.99
CA MET A 132 18.85 -18.20 8.63
C MET A 132 17.79 -19.27 8.47
N PRO A 133 16.49 -18.91 8.41
CA PRO A 133 15.47 -19.90 8.09
C PRO A 133 15.74 -20.51 6.71
N THR A 134 15.73 -21.84 6.66
CA THR A 134 15.66 -22.60 5.43
C THR A 134 14.23 -23.07 5.23
N PHE A 135 13.60 -22.61 4.16
CA PHE A 135 12.32 -23.13 3.72
C PHE A 135 12.56 -24.20 2.67
N CYS A 136 11.83 -25.31 2.77
CA CYS A 136 11.73 -26.30 1.72
C CYS A 136 10.35 -26.16 1.09
N LEU A 137 10.32 -25.73 -0.17
CA LEU A 137 9.10 -25.74 -0.96
C LEU A 137 9.07 -27.02 -1.77
N THR A 138 8.05 -27.83 -1.54
CA THR A 138 7.87 -29.12 -2.19
C THR A 138 6.60 -29.08 -3.03
N SER A 139 6.75 -29.41 -4.31
CA SER A 139 5.66 -29.73 -5.21
C SER A 139 5.44 -31.23 -5.22
N THR A 140 4.20 -31.65 -5.04
CA THR A 140 3.78 -33.03 -5.18
C THR A 140 2.80 -33.10 -6.34
N THR A 141 3.24 -33.74 -7.43
CA THR A 141 2.38 -34.14 -8.53
C THR A 141 2.18 -35.65 -8.47
N SER A 142 1.17 -36.18 -9.18
CA SER A 142 0.89 -37.62 -9.21
C SER A 142 2.06 -38.48 -9.72
N GLU A 143 3.04 -37.88 -10.41
CA GLU A 143 4.14 -38.60 -11.07
C GLU A 143 5.54 -38.16 -10.61
N GLN A 144 5.70 -36.95 -10.02
CA GLN A 144 7.00 -36.42 -9.60
C GLN A 144 6.90 -35.53 -8.35
N VAL A 145 7.93 -35.62 -7.49
CA VAL A 145 8.15 -34.68 -6.37
C VAL A 145 9.30 -33.75 -6.75
N HIS A 146 9.04 -32.45 -6.81
CA HIS A 146 10.07 -31.44 -6.99
C HIS A 146 10.25 -30.69 -5.68
N SER A 147 11.46 -30.63 -5.14
CA SER A 147 11.74 -29.84 -3.95
C SER A 147 12.86 -28.84 -4.21
N PHE A 148 12.74 -27.66 -3.64
CA PHE A 148 13.78 -26.66 -3.68
C PHE A 148 13.89 -25.97 -2.33
N SER A 149 15.13 -25.78 -1.89
CA SER A 149 15.43 -25.09 -0.64
C SER A 149 15.60 -23.60 -0.91
N ILE A 150 14.81 -22.80 -0.23
CA ILE A 150 14.94 -21.35 -0.17
C ILE A 150 15.64 -21.03 1.15
N ARG A 151 16.85 -20.50 1.09
CA ARG A 151 17.52 -19.95 2.27
C ARG A 151 17.22 -18.47 2.33
N ALA A 152 16.55 -18.03 3.38
CA ALA A 152 16.45 -16.62 3.68
C ALA A 152 17.44 -16.30 4.79
N TYR A 153 18.18 -15.22 4.61
CA TYR A 153 18.94 -14.62 5.70
C TYR A 153 17.99 -13.63 6.37
N VAL A 154 18.00 -13.50 7.67
CA VAL A 154 17.34 -12.41 8.39
C VAL A 154 18.42 -11.83 9.26
N HIS A 155 18.90 -10.66 8.86
CA HIS A 155 19.82 -9.90 9.68
C HIS A 155 19.02 -8.85 10.44
N SER A 156 19.31 -8.61 11.72
CA SER A 156 18.68 -7.54 12.47
C SER A 156 19.74 -6.47 12.73
N TYR A 157 19.76 -5.39 11.95
CA TYR A 157 20.49 -4.19 12.38
C TYR A 157 19.70 -3.54 13.51
N TRP A 158 20.30 -3.42 14.68
CA TRP A 158 19.76 -2.61 15.76
C TRP A 158 20.07 -1.15 15.42
N ASP A 159 19.13 -0.47 14.76
CA ASP A 159 19.14 0.98 14.64
C ASP A 159 18.04 1.49 15.57
N PRO A 160 18.32 1.88 16.83
CA PRO A 160 17.27 2.35 17.72
C PRO A 160 16.68 3.66 17.15
N PRO A 161 15.35 3.76 16.87
CA PRO A 161 14.23 2.90 17.27
C PRO A 161 13.61 2.06 16.12
N ALA A 162 14.29 1.93 14.98
CA ALA A 162 13.87 1.12 13.86
C ALA A 162 14.03 -0.37 14.15
N GLN A 163 12.90 -1.02 14.45
CA GLN A 163 12.78 -2.48 14.39
C GLN A 163 13.24 -2.96 13.02
N SER A 164 14.24 -3.83 13.01
CA SER A 164 14.76 -4.47 11.81
C SER A 164 13.83 -5.59 11.43
N ALA A 165 12.92 -5.28 10.53
CA ALA A 165 12.26 -6.28 9.75
C ALA A 165 12.82 -6.25 8.34
N MET A 166 13.40 -7.37 7.95
CA MET A 166 13.97 -7.52 6.64
C MET A 166 12.94 -8.16 5.73
N VAL A 167 12.83 -7.58 4.54
CA VAL A 167 12.12 -8.22 3.44
C VAL A 167 13.17 -8.93 2.59
N TYR A 168 12.89 -10.14 2.12
CA TYR A 168 13.72 -10.84 1.13
C TYR A 168 12.82 -11.36 0.03
N GLY A 169 13.06 -10.95 -1.21
CA GLY A 169 12.34 -11.49 -2.36
C GLY A 169 13.09 -12.67 -2.97
N PHE A 170 12.35 -13.66 -3.47
CA PHE A 170 12.88 -14.71 -4.32
C PHE A 170 11.91 -15.03 -5.46
N GLU A 171 12.46 -15.54 -6.55
CA GLU A 171 11.72 -15.94 -7.74
C GLU A 171 12.25 -17.30 -8.21
N THR A 172 11.33 -18.19 -8.56
CA THR A 172 11.63 -19.50 -9.12
C THR A 172 10.58 -19.87 -10.15
N SER A 173 11.00 -20.59 -11.20
CA SER A 173 10.13 -20.99 -12.30
C SER A 173 10.38 -22.45 -12.67
N PHE A 174 9.32 -23.16 -13.03
CA PHE A 174 9.36 -24.56 -13.47
C PHE A 174 8.23 -24.83 -14.46
N THR A 175 8.41 -25.82 -15.33
CA THR A 175 7.40 -26.17 -16.34
C THR A 175 6.53 -27.30 -15.82
N LEU A 176 5.20 -27.14 -15.84
CA LEU A 176 4.29 -28.26 -15.57
C LEU A 176 4.40 -29.27 -16.71
N MET A 177 4.93 -30.45 -16.41
CA MET A 177 5.17 -31.50 -17.40
C MET A 177 3.90 -32.28 -17.80
N SER A 178 2.80 -32.17 -17.03
CA SER A 178 1.56 -32.87 -17.34
C SER A 178 0.47 -31.93 -17.87
N ASN A 179 -0.07 -32.27 -19.05
CA ASN A 179 -1.33 -31.74 -19.56
C ASN A 179 -2.56 -32.40 -18.90
N SER A 180 -2.37 -33.21 -17.84
CA SER A 180 -3.49 -33.87 -17.16
C SER A 180 -4.30 -32.83 -16.41
N SER A 181 -5.44 -32.47 -16.98
CA SER A 181 -6.47 -31.58 -16.40
C SER A 181 -7.12 -32.14 -15.13
N LEU A 182 -6.64 -33.26 -14.59
CA LEU A 182 -7.36 -34.07 -13.60
C LEU A 182 -6.87 -33.90 -12.17
N HIS A 183 -5.62 -33.46 -11.93
CA HIS A 183 -5.13 -33.19 -10.58
C HIS A 183 -4.34 -31.87 -10.54
N GLU A 184 -4.79 -30.94 -9.70
CA GLU A 184 -4.03 -29.74 -9.38
C GLU A 184 -2.81 -30.14 -8.54
N PRO A 185 -1.60 -29.61 -8.83
CA PRO A 185 -0.42 -29.90 -8.03
C PRO A 185 -0.64 -29.44 -6.59
N GLU A 186 -0.37 -30.31 -5.62
CA GLU A 186 -0.37 -29.95 -4.20
C GLU A 186 0.99 -29.42 -3.80
N TRP A 187 1.01 -28.24 -3.19
CA TRP A 187 2.24 -27.59 -2.74
C TRP A 187 2.30 -27.65 -1.23
N SER A 188 3.48 -27.94 -0.69
CA SER A 188 3.76 -27.80 0.73
C SER A 188 4.96 -26.91 0.96
N LEU A 189 4.80 -25.93 1.85
CA LEU A 189 5.89 -25.11 2.35
C LEU A 189 6.22 -25.56 3.76
N ARG A 190 7.47 -26.00 3.96
CA ARG A 190 7.99 -26.39 5.26
C ARG A 190 9.12 -25.46 5.66
N CYS A 191 9.16 -25.04 6.91
CA CYS A 191 10.28 -24.30 7.49
C CYS A 191 11.17 -25.27 8.29
N ASP A 192 12.47 -25.03 8.38
CA ASP A 192 13.37 -25.79 9.27
C ASP A 192 13.28 -25.34 10.73
N LEU A 193 12.85 -24.09 10.96
CA LEU A 193 12.69 -23.49 12.30
C LEU A 193 11.43 -23.96 13.04
N ASP A 194 10.51 -24.63 12.34
CA ASP A 194 9.22 -25.06 12.86
C ASP A 194 8.89 -26.44 12.27
N SER A 195 8.38 -27.37 13.08
CA SER A 195 7.91 -28.65 12.56
C SER A 195 6.63 -28.52 11.73
N ALA A 196 5.99 -27.34 11.75
CA ALA A 196 4.84 -27.02 10.93
C ALA A 196 5.15 -27.10 9.42
N SER A 197 4.32 -27.86 8.70
CA SER A 197 4.18 -27.81 7.25
C SER A 197 2.85 -27.17 6.90
N TYR A 198 2.88 -26.24 5.95
CA TYR A 198 1.67 -25.65 5.40
C TYR A 198 1.42 -26.20 4.01
N GLU A 199 0.29 -26.87 3.84
CA GLU A 199 -0.19 -27.32 2.54
C GLU A 199 -1.01 -26.20 1.90
N TRP A 200 -0.85 -26.06 0.59
CA TRP A 200 -1.55 -25.08 -0.21
C TRP A 200 -1.78 -25.62 -1.62
N GLN A 201 -3.02 -25.47 -2.09
CA GLN A 201 -3.38 -25.72 -3.48
C GLN A 201 -3.51 -24.34 -4.17
N PRO A 202 -2.63 -24.02 -5.13
CA PRO A 202 -2.75 -22.80 -5.90
C PRO A 202 -3.98 -22.88 -6.79
N HIS A 203 -4.84 -21.87 -6.69
CA HIS A 203 -5.92 -21.72 -7.66
C HIS A 203 -5.31 -21.42 -9.04
N ARG A 204 -5.77 -22.16 -10.07
CA ARG A 204 -5.38 -21.94 -11.48
C ARG A 204 -5.89 -20.64 -12.06
N ASP A 205 -6.87 -19.98 -11.44
CA ASP A 205 -7.41 -18.73 -11.94
C ASP A 205 -6.38 -17.60 -11.84
N LEU A 206 -5.75 -17.31 -12.97
CA LEU A 206 -4.90 -16.13 -13.21
C LEU A 206 -5.69 -14.83 -13.11
N ASN A 207 -7.00 -14.93 -13.20
CA ASN A 207 -7.90 -13.83 -12.99
C ASN A 207 -8.07 -13.68 -11.48
N LEU A 208 -7.44 -12.65 -10.95
CA LEU A 208 -7.74 -12.09 -9.64
C LEU A 208 -9.17 -11.51 -9.67
N VAL A 209 -10.16 -12.39 -9.74
CA VAL A 209 -11.53 -12.05 -9.38
C VAL A 209 -11.57 -12.33 -7.89
N ASP A 210 -11.43 -11.25 -7.10
CA ASP A 210 -11.94 -11.29 -5.74
C ASP A 210 -13.34 -11.93 -5.82
N GLY A 211 -13.66 -12.92 -4.97
CA GLY A 211 -14.93 -13.65 -4.99
C GLY A 211 -16.19 -12.75 -4.93
N ARG A 212 -15.99 -11.44 -4.74
CA ARG A 212 -16.96 -10.35 -4.77
C ARG A 212 -17.13 -9.64 -6.14
N GLY A 213 -16.41 -10.06 -7.19
CA GLY A 213 -16.54 -9.53 -8.56
C GLY A 213 -15.77 -8.24 -8.86
N ILE A 214 -14.84 -7.83 -8.00
CA ILE A 214 -13.94 -6.71 -8.29
C ILE A 214 -12.87 -7.19 -9.27
N ASN A 215 -12.92 -6.67 -10.50
CA ASN A 215 -11.90 -6.96 -11.52
C ASN A 215 -10.55 -6.36 -11.09
N VAL A 216 -9.70 -7.17 -10.49
CA VAL A 216 -8.27 -6.85 -10.45
C VAL A 216 -7.77 -7.00 -11.90
N PRO A 217 -6.95 -6.07 -12.41
CA PRO A 217 -6.45 -6.15 -13.78
C PRO A 217 -5.90 -7.54 -14.07
N THR A 218 -6.50 -8.19 -15.07
CA THR A 218 -6.12 -9.52 -15.51
C THR A 218 -4.83 -9.45 -16.31
N ILE A 219 -4.03 -10.53 -16.25
CA ILE A 219 -2.87 -10.73 -17.11
C ILE A 219 -3.40 -10.89 -18.54
N THR A 220 -3.69 -9.78 -19.21
CA THR A 220 -3.91 -9.80 -20.65
C THR A 220 -2.54 -9.75 -21.31
N GLU A 221 -2.29 -10.68 -22.24
CA GLU A 221 -1.06 -10.69 -23.03
C GLU A 221 -0.77 -9.28 -23.53
N THR A 222 0.40 -8.80 -23.19
CA THR A 222 0.80 -7.39 -23.19
C THR A 222 1.24 -6.90 -24.57
N ASP A 223 0.95 -7.66 -25.62
CA ASP A 223 1.46 -7.39 -26.96
C ASP A 223 0.85 -6.09 -27.51
N GLY A 224 1.62 -5.01 -27.36
CA GLY A 224 1.38 -3.71 -27.95
C GLY A 224 0.60 -2.69 -27.11
N LYS A 225 0.17 -3.01 -25.88
CA LYS A 225 -0.47 -2.01 -25.00
C LYS A 225 0.57 -1.18 -24.25
N GLU A 226 0.38 0.14 -24.22
CA GLU A 226 1.18 1.04 -23.39
C GLU A 226 1.13 0.59 -21.92
N ARG A 227 2.29 0.63 -21.25
CA ARG A 227 2.42 0.24 -19.85
C ARG A 227 1.66 1.23 -18.97
N GLU A 228 0.74 0.72 -18.15
CA GLU A 228 0.01 1.59 -17.21
C GLU A 228 0.92 2.03 -16.05
N THR A 229 0.50 3.05 -15.31
CA THR A 229 1.21 3.47 -14.10
C THR A 229 0.21 3.59 -12.96
N PHE A 230 0.51 2.93 -11.85
CA PHE A 230 -0.27 2.98 -10.62
C PHE A 230 0.56 3.61 -9.50
N VAL A 231 -0.13 4.27 -8.58
CA VAL A 231 0.45 4.78 -7.34
C VAL A 231 0.06 3.87 -6.19
N VAL A 232 1.00 3.53 -5.31
CA VAL A 232 0.76 2.73 -4.11
C VAL A 232 0.93 3.61 -2.88
N LEU A 233 -0.10 3.67 -2.04
CA LEU A 233 -0.14 4.44 -0.80
C LEU A 233 -0.38 3.53 0.40
N ASN A 234 0.31 3.83 1.51
CA ASN A 234 0.01 3.28 2.83
C ASN A 234 -0.08 4.44 3.84
N PRO A 235 -1.21 5.17 3.87
CA PRO A 235 -1.35 6.33 4.75
C PRO A 235 -1.27 5.89 6.22
N SER A 236 -0.25 6.39 6.93
CA SER A 236 0.11 5.90 8.26
C SER A 236 -0.45 6.73 9.43
N HIS A 237 -1.49 7.54 9.22
CA HIS A 237 -2.05 8.36 10.30
C HIS A 237 -3.54 8.17 10.59
N PRO A 238 -3.97 8.54 11.82
CA PRO A 238 -5.18 7.99 12.43
C PRO A 238 -6.46 8.81 12.20
N ASN A 239 -6.46 9.92 11.43
CA ASN A 239 -7.65 10.76 11.24
C ASN A 239 -8.22 10.66 9.80
N PRO A 240 -9.19 9.78 9.53
CA PRO A 240 -9.70 9.49 8.19
C PRO A 240 -10.28 10.70 7.45
N ALA A 241 -10.90 11.64 8.16
CA ALA A 241 -11.50 12.82 7.55
C ALA A 241 -10.44 13.76 6.95
N MET A 242 -9.33 13.96 7.66
CA MET A 242 -8.18 14.73 7.14
C MET A 242 -7.52 14.02 5.94
N PHE A 243 -7.49 12.68 5.95
CA PHE A 243 -6.95 11.89 4.84
C PHE A 243 -7.81 11.94 3.58
N GLY A 244 -9.13 12.01 3.70
CA GLY A 244 -10.05 12.01 2.56
C GLY A 244 -9.73 13.11 1.53
N SER A 245 -9.65 14.37 1.97
CA SER A 245 -9.35 15.50 1.08
C SER A 245 -7.95 15.43 0.50
N LEU A 246 -6.96 14.98 1.29
CA LEU A 246 -5.59 14.80 0.82
C LEU A 246 -5.49 13.73 -0.28
N ILE A 247 -6.16 12.58 -0.09
CA ILE A 247 -6.24 11.51 -1.08
C ILE A 247 -6.86 12.03 -2.37
N VAL A 248 -7.96 12.79 -2.30
CA VAL A 248 -8.60 13.36 -3.49
C VAL A 248 -7.62 14.24 -4.26
N ARG A 249 -6.91 15.17 -3.61
CA ARG A 249 -5.94 16.05 -4.26
C ARG A 249 -4.76 15.28 -4.86
N HIS A 250 -4.25 14.30 -4.13
CA HIS A 250 -3.18 13.43 -4.61
C HIS A 250 -3.59 12.66 -5.86
N VAL A 251 -4.80 12.08 -5.84
CA VAL A 251 -5.38 11.38 -6.99
C VAL A 251 -5.57 12.32 -8.18
N GLU A 252 -6.15 13.50 -7.97
CA GLU A 252 -6.33 14.52 -9.03
C GLU A 252 -4.98 14.89 -9.68
N TYR A 253 -3.93 15.10 -8.87
CA TYR A 253 -2.60 15.44 -9.35
C TYR A 253 -2.03 14.33 -10.26
N TYR A 254 -1.97 13.09 -9.76
CA TYR A 254 -1.39 11.99 -10.51
C TYR A 254 -2.25 11.56 -11.70
N GLN A 255 -3.57 11.72 -11.64
CA GLN A 255 -4.44 11.53 -12.81
C GLN A 255 -4.14 12.55 -13.92
N GLY A 256 -3.85 13.81 -13.56
CA GLY A 256 -3.39 14.79 -14.54
C GLY A 256 -2.04 14.44 -15.18
N LEU A 257 -1.24 13.59 -14.52
CA LEU A 257 -0.01 12.99 -15.08
C LEU A 257 -0.27 11.66 -15.82
N GLY A 258 -1.51 11.21 -15.99
CA GLY A 258 -1.81 9.95 -16.69
C GLY A 258 -1.64 8.68 -15.84
N VAL A 259 -1.63 8.80 -14.51
CA VAL A 259 -1.73 7.63 -13.62
C VAL A 259 -3.14 7.04 -13.71
N SER A 260 -3.22 5.74 -13.97
CA SER A 260 -4.48 5.04 -14.18
C SER A 260 -5.23 4.81 -12.87
N LYS A 261 -4.51 4.39 -11.81
CA LYS A 261 -5.10 3.94 -10.54
C LYS A 261 -4.24 4.28 -9.32
N HIS A 262 -4.89 4.44 -8.17
CA HIS A 262 -4.26 4.51 -6.85
C HIS A 262 -4.64 3.29 -6.03
N ILE A 263 -3.66 2.58 -5.50
CA ILE A 263 -3.83 1.41 -4.64
C ILE A 263 -3.56 1.88 -3.22
N ILE A 264 -4.58 1.88 -2.37
CA ILE A 264 -4.49 2.44 -1.03
C ILE A 264 -4.71 1.32 -0.02
N TYR A 265 -3.64 0.96 0.70
CA TYR A 265 -3.70 -0.02 1.76
C TYR A 265 -4.18 0.64 3.05
N LEU A 266 -5.24 0.11 3.65
CA LEU A 266 -5.88 0.64 4.85
C LEU A 266 -6.23 -0.48 5.81
N ARG A 267 -6.31 -0.16 7.11
CA ARG A 267 -6.87 -1.09 8.09
C ARG A 267 -8.39 -1.16 7.96
N ARG A 268 -8.98 -2.27 8.42
CA ARG A 268 -10.43 -2.54 8.35
C ARG A 268 -11.23 -1.39 8.96
N GLU A 269 -10.80 -0.86 10.09
CA GLU A 269 -11.45 0.24 10.79
C GLU A 269 -11.35 1.58 10.04
N THR A 270 -10.32 1.76 9.22
CA THR A 270 -10.07 3.01 8.49
C THR A 270 -10.90 3.12 7.21
N ILE A 271 -11.19 2.00 6.55
CA ILE A 271 -11.93 1.99 5.27
C ILE A 271 -13.33 2.64 5.39
N PRO A 272 -14.20 2.20 6.33
CA PRO A 272 -15.52 2.80 6.47
C PRO A 272 -15.43 4.28 6.84
N ALA A 273 -14.52 4.64 7.74
CA ALA A 273 -14.35 6.01 8.16
C ALA A 273 -13.88 6.91 7.01
N LEU A 274 -13.01 6.43 6.13
CA LEU A 274 -12.59 7.15 4.93
C LEU A 274 -13.75 7.33 3.94
N ILE A 275 -14.48 6.25 3.64
CA ILE A 275 -15.61 6.30 2.69
C ILE A 275 -16.72 7.22 3.20
N LEU A 276 -17.04 7.16 4.50
CA LEU A 276 -18.08 7.99 5.12
C LEU A 276 -17.67 9.45 5.26
N SER A 277 -16.37 9.74 5.41
CA SER A 277 -15.87 11.12 5.55
C SER A 277 -15.57 11.81 4.21
N SER A 278 -15.63 11.10 3.08
CA SER A 278 -15.40 11.72 1.77
C SER A 278 -16.19 11.04 0.64
N LEU A 279 -17.29 11.68 0.25
CA LEU A 279 -18.09 11.26 -0.91
C LEU A 279 -17.26 11.26 -2.21
N LYS A 280 -16.27 12.15 -2.33
CA LYS A 280 -15.35 12.21 -3.47
C LYS A 280 -14.46 10.95 -3.54
N VAL A 281 -13.92 10.48 -2.41
CA VAL A 281 -13.18 9.21 -2.36
C VAL A 281 -14.08 8.05 -2.76
N HIS A 282 -15.31 7.99 -2.23
CA HIS A 282 -16.26 6.94 -2.60
C HIS A 282 -16.54 6.92 -4.12
N LYS A 283 -16.77 8.09 -4.73
CA LYS A 283 -16.95 8.21 -6.19
C LYS A 283 -15.72 7.72 -6.96
N LEU A 284 -14.51 8.08 -6.51
CA LEU A 284 -13.26 7.62 -7.13
C LEU A 284 -13.07 6.10 -7.05
N VAL A 285 -13.53 5.46 -5.97
CA VAL A 285 -13.56 3.99 -5.85
C VAL A 285 -14.54 3.39 -6.85
N GLN A 286 -15.77 3.91 -6.93
CA GLN A 286 -16.78 3.44 -7.89
C GLN A 286 -16.33 3.58 -9.35
N MET A 287 -15.57 4.64 -9.66
CA MET A 287 -14.99 4.88 -10.98
C MET A 287 -13.75 3.99 -11.27
N GLY A 288 -13.33 3.13 -10.34
CA GLY A 288 -12.15 2.29 -10.47
C GLY A 288 -10.82 3.05 -10.48
N LYS A 289 -10.82 4.30 -10.01
CA LYS A 289 -9.63 5.17 -9.91
C LYS A 289 -8.87 4.95 -8.61
N ILE A 290 -9.56 4.54 -7.56
CA ILE A 290 -8.98 4.07 -6.30
C ILE A 290 -9.33 2.59 -6.14
N ILE A 291 -8.34 1.79 -5.78
CA ILE A 291 -8.50 0.42 -5.27
C ILE A 291 -8.16 0.50 -3.79
N LEU A 292 -9.16 0.26 -2.93
CA LEU A 292 -8.93 0.11 -1.50
C LEU A 292 -8.51 -1.33 -1.22
N VAL A 293 -7.39 -1.51 -0.52
CA VAL A 293 -6.92 -2.82 -0.07
C VAL A 293 -6.99 -2.86 1.44
N MET A 294 -7.77 -3.78 1.99
CA MET A 294 -7.83 -4.03 3.42
C MET A 294 -6.60 -4.83 3.85
N TRP A 295 -5.76 -4.21 4.67
CA TRP A 295 -4.49 -4.74 5.15
C TRP A 295 -4.61 -5.29 6.58
N GLU A 296 -4.66 -6.61 6.71
CA GLU A 296 -4.79 -7.30 8.01
C GLU A 296 -3.75 -8.40 8.23
N ASP A 297 -2.86 -8.62 7.27
CA ASP A 297 -1.87 -9.71 7.36
C ASP A 297 -0.86 -9.49 8.50
N MET A 298 -0.73 -8.23 8.93
CA MET A 298 0.17 -7.77 9.97
C MET A 298 -0.60 -7.30 11.21
N LEU A 299 -0.11 -7.66 12.40
CA LEU A 299 -0.73 -7.24 13.64
C LEU A 299 -0.70 -5.71 13.76
N PRO A 300 -1.84 -5.04 14.06
CA PRO A 300 -1.84 -3.64 14.44
C PRO A 300 -1.16 -3.55 15.82
N HIS A 301 0.07 -3.04 15.88
CA HIS A 301 0.75 -2.87 17.15
C HIS A 301 1.39 -1.49 17.24
N GLU A 302 1.07 -0.77 18.31
CA GLU A 302 1.65 0.51 18.72
C GLU A 302 3.19 0.48 18.83
N LEU A 303 3.76 -0.73 18.94
CA LEU A 303 5.19 -0.92 19.07
C LEU A 303 5.92 -0.84 17.73
N TRP A 304 5.26 -1.05 16.59
CA TRP A 304 5.97 -1.15 15.33
C TRP A 304 6.35 0.20 14.76
N SER A 305 7.58 0.32 14.23
CA SER A 305 7.90 1.50 13.44
C SER A 305 6.96 1.51 12.24
N LYS A 306 6.25 2.63 12.01
CA LYS A 306 5.39 2.83 10.82
C LYS A 306 6.08 2.45 9.51
N ARG A 307 7.41 2.58 9.51
CA ARG A 307 8.31 2.22 8.41
C ARG A 307 8.34 0.72 8.11
N TYR A 308 8.11 -0.17 9.08
CA TYR A 308 8.08 -1.61 8.83
C TYR A 308 6.84 -2.00 8.02
N ASP A 309 5.66 -1.67 8.52
CA ASP A 309 4.38 -2.00 7.88
C ASP A 309 4.36 -1.52 6.42
N GLN A 310 4.88 -0.32 6.19
CA GLN A 310 5.05 0.26 4.85
C GLN A 310 5.95 -0.56 3.91
N ARG A 311 7.07 -1.12 4.37
CA ARG A 311 7.91 -2.01 3.52
C ARG A 311 7.16 -3.25 3.09
N VAL A 312 6.40 -3.84 4.01
CA VAL A 312 5.65 -5.06 3.77
C VAL A 312 4.51 -4.77 2.79
N VAL A 313 3.78 -3.67 2.99
CA VAL A 313 2.72 -3.23 2.08
C VAL A 313 3.25 -2.99 0.66
N TYR A 314 4.37 -2.28 0.48
CA TYR A 314 4.90 -2.06 -0.86
C TYR A 314 5.40 -3.34 -1.50
N SER A 315 6.08 -4.22 -0.75
CA SER A 315 6.50 -5.53 -1.28
C SER A 315 5.30 -6.41 -1.64
N HIS A 316 4.23 -6.35 -0.86
CA HIS A 316 2.95 -6.98 -1.15
C HIS A 316 2.34 -6.43 -2.44
N ALA A 317 2.31 -5.11 -2.63
CA ALA A 317 1.83 -4.51 -3.86
C ALA A 317 2.65 -4.97 -5.09
N VAL A 318 3.99 -4.98 -5.00
CA VAL A 318 4.81 -5.49 -6.12
C VAL A 318 4.44 -6.94 -6.45
N LEU A 319 4.30 -7.80 -5.44
CA LEU A 319 3.89 -9.19 -5.63
C LEU A 319 2.48 -9.28 -6.23
N ALA A 320 1.55 -8.43 -5.81
CA ALA A 320 0.14 -8.42 -6.22
C ALA A 320 -0.07 -7.94 -7.66
N PHE A 321 0.88 -7.19 -8.21
CA PHE A 321 0.85 -6.73 -9.60
C PHE A 321 1.89 -7.40 -10.50
N THR A 322 2.62 -8.41 -10.01
CA THR A 322 3.49 -9.25 -10.84
C THR A 322 2.71 -9.88 -11.99
N GLY A 323 3.33 -9.93 -13.18
CA GLY A 323 2.71 -10.44 -14.40
C GLY A 323 1.94 -9.37 -15.18
N LEU A 324 1.72 -8.18 -14.59
CA LEU A 324 1.00 -7.09 -15.24
C LEU A 324 1.98 -6.09 -15.87
N ASN A 325 1.61 -5.53 -17.02
CA ASN A 325 2.38 -4.47 -17.68
C ASN A 325 2.06 -3.11 -17.04
N VAL A 326 2.55 -2.92 -15.82
CA VAL A 326 2.36 -1.69 -15.04
C VAL A 326 3.67 -1.22 -14.42
N HIS A 327 3.79 0.06 -14.14
CA HIS A 327 4.75 0.60 -13.17
C HIS A 327 4.03 0.90 -11.87
N LEU A 328 4.63 0.55 -10.74
CA LEU A 328 4.14 0.97 -9.42
C LEU A 328 5.03 2.10 -8.89
N ILE A 329 4.40 3.20 -8.47
CA ILE A 329 5.06 4.33 -7.82
C ILE A 329 4.80 4.21 -6.32
N ASN A 330 5.84 3.90 -5.54
CA ASN A 330 5.74 3.75 -4.09
C ASN A 330 6.11 5.06 -3.41
N ILE A 331 5.11 5.75 -2.85
CA ILE A 331 5.24 7.11 -2.30
C ILE A 331 4.36 7.33 -1.08
N ASP A 332 4.66 8.39 -0.34
CA ASP A 332 3.81 8.91 0.72
C ASP A 332 2.74 9.87 0.17
N LEU A 333 1.70 10.13 0.96
CA LEU A 333 0.57 10.98 0.56
C LEU A 333 0.95 12.46 0.42
N ASP A 334 2.06 12.88 1.02
CA ASP A 334 2.60 14.23 0.97
C ASP A 334 3.71 14.38 -0.08
N GLU A 335 3.79 13.45 -1.04
CA GLU A 335 4.84 13.40 -2.05
C GLU A 335 4.35 13.41 -3.49
N TYR A 336 5.00 14.25 -4.30
CA TYR A 336 4.55 14.60 -5.64
C TYR A 336 5.70 14.51 -6.65
N LEU A 337 5.54 13.66 -7.67
CA LEU A 337 6.53 13.53 -8.73
C LEU A 337 6.51 14.77 -9.62
N VAL A 338 7.69 15.34 -9.86
CA VAL A 338 7.90 16.45 -10.79
C VAL A 338 9.04 16.15 -11.77
N THR A 339 9.03 16.83 -12.90
CA THR A 339 10.14 16.93 -13.85
C THR A 339 10.67 18.36 -13.87
N ARG A 340 12.00 18.51 -13.91
CA ARG A 340 12.64 19.82 -14.06
C ARG A 340 12.95 20.15 -15.53
N LYS A 341 12.62 19.25 -16.47
CA LYS A 341 12.81 19.45 -17.90
C LYS A 341 11.60 20.16 -18.50
N PRO A 342 11.73 21.39 -19.03
CA PRO A 342 10.62 22.15 -19.61
C PRO A 342 9.85 21.39 -20.69
N GLU A 343 10.55 20.63 -21.54
CA GLU A 343 9.96 19.86 -22.63
C GLU A 343 9.10 18.66 -22.17
N LEU A 344 9.28 18.22 -20.93
CA LEU A 344 8.51 17.14 -20.30
C LEU A 344 7.35 17.66 -19.44
N GLN A 345 7.21 18.97 -19.25
CA GLN A 345 6.11 19.55 -18.49
C GLN A 345 4.77 19.26 -19.20
N GLY A 346 3.79 18.78 -18.43
CA GLY A 346 2.48 18.38 -18.95
C GLY A 346 2.45 17.08 -19.76
N LYS A 347 3.58 16.36 -19.85
CA LYS A 347 3.62 15.04 -20.48
C LYS A 347 3.09 13.97 -19.53
N PRO A 348 2.50 12.88 -20.04
CA PRO A 348 2.16 11.72 -19.22
C PRO A 348 3.40 11.14 -18.52
N ILE A 349 3.18 10.57 -17.34
CA ILE A 349 4.21 10.02 -16.48
C ILE A 349 5.03 8.93 -17.17
N GLN A 350 4.41 8.17 -18.07
CA GLN A 350 5.07 7.14 -18.88
C GLN A 350 6.15 7.76 -19.78
N GLN A 351 5.85 8.91 -20.41
CA GLN A 351 6.83 9.62 -21.24
C GLN A 351 7.96 10.23 -20.39
N ILE A 352 7.63 10.73 -19.20
CA ILE A 352 8.63 11.23 -18.24
C ILE A 352 9.56 10.09 -17.83
N ILE A 353 9.01 8.93 -17.43
CA ILE A 353 9.77 7.73 -17.07
C ILE A 353 10.65 7.29 -18.23
N GLN A 354 10.09 7.13 -19.43
CA GLN A 354 10.83 6.67 -20.60
C GLN A 354 11.99 7.61 -20.94
N THR A 355 11.78 8.93 -20.85
CA THR A 355 12.80 9.93 -21.19
C THR A 355 13.87 10.05 -20.10
N CYS A 356 13.49 9.97 -18.82
CA CYS A 356 14.42 10.14 -17.71
C CYS A 356 15.15 8.85 -17.31
N LEU A 357 14.56 7.69 -17.59
CA LEU A 357 15.00 6.41 -17.03
C LEU A 357 15.21 5.32 -18.10
N GLY A 358 14.61 5.46 -19.29
CA GLY A 358 14.60 4.44 -20.34
C GLY A 358 13.39 3.50 -20.29
N SER A 359 13.29 2.57 -21.23
CA SER A 359 12.18 1.61 -21.38
C SER A 359 12.27 0.38 -20.46
N ASP A 360 13.49 -0.05 -20.14
CA ASP A 360 13.78 -1.37 -19.56
C ASP A 360 14.36 -1.26 -18.13
N ILE A 361 13.68 -0.45 -17.32
CA ILE A 361 14.00 -0.33 -15.89
C ILE A 361 13.25 -1.36 -15.07
N SER A 362 13.98 -2.06 -14.18
CA SER A 362 13.38 -2.89 -13.14
C SER A 362 12.98 -2.03 -11.95
N GLU A 363 13.85 -1.10 -11.57
CA GLU A 363 13.61 -0.10 -10.54
C GLU A 363 14.28 1.23 -10.94
N ALA A 364 13.57 2.33 -10.74
CA ALA A 364 14.16 3.65 -10.64
C ALA A 364 14.10 4.20 -9.22
N ARG A 365 15.24 4.71 -8.73
CA ARG A 365 15.34 5.47 -7.48
C ARG A 365 15.32 6.95 -7.81
N ILE A 366 14.32 7.66 -7.31
CA ILE A 366 14.13 9.09 -7.59
C ILE A 366 14.36 9.86 -6.31
N LEU A 367 15.25 10.84 -6.36
CA LEU A 367 15.59 11.64 -5.20
C LEU A 367 14.44 12.53 -4.76
N ARG A 368 14.35 12.71 -3.45
CA ARG A 368 13.36 13.56 -2.80
C ARG A 368 13.95 14.93 -2.46
N SER A 369 13.19 15.98 -2.78
CA SER A 369 13.44 17.36 -2.44
C SER A 369 12.35 17.86 -1.48
N ASN A 370 12.75 18.45 -0.37
CA ASN A 370 11.80 19.01 0.58
C ASN A 370 11.26 20.35 0.05
N ILE A 371 9.97 20.56 0.23
CA ILE A 371 9.31 21.83 -0.05
C ILE A 371 8.59 22.32 1.21
N LEU A 372 8.53 23.64 1.36
CA LEU A 372 7.95 24.31 2.53
C LEU A 372 6.98 25.39 2.04
N CYS A 373 5.91 25.65 2.80
CA CYS A 373 5.05 26.78 2.51
C CYS A 373 5.57 28.05 3.20
N LYS A 374 5.85 29.10 2.43
CA LYS A 374 6.41 30.35 2.96
C LYS A 374 5.38 31.21 3.69
N ASP A 375 4.17 31.24 3.17
CA ASP A 375 3.11 32.17 3.59
C ASP A 375 1.98 31.49 4.36
N CYS A 376 2.16 30.22 4.73
CA CYS A 376 1.19 29.46 5.50
C CYS A 376 1.27 29.76 7.00
N GLU A 377 0.15 29.62 7.71
CA GLU A 377 0.11 29.75 9.17
C GLU A 377 1.03 28.73 9.84
N HIS A 378 1.78 29.17 10.86
CA HIS A 378 2.92 28.44 11.41
C HIS A 378 2.62 27.62 12.67
N ASP A 379 1.37 27.59 13.11
CA ASP A 379 0.94 26.99 14.38
C ASP A 379 0.00 25.78 14.19
N ARG A 380 -0.26 25.37 12.95
CA ARG A 380 -1.10 24.22 12.62
C ARG A 380 -0.49 23.36 11.51
N PRO A 381 -0.85 22.06 11.44
CA PRO A 381 -0.50 21.22 10.31
C PRO A 381 -0.98 21.79 8.98
N GLU A 382 -0.14 21.67 7.95
CA GLU A 382 -0.49 22.18 6.62
C GLU A 382 -1.66 21.40 5.99
N SER A 383 -1.96 20.17 6.44
CA SER A 383 -3.11 19.39 6.00
C SER A 383 -4.45 20.14 6.03
N PHE A 384 -4.60 21.13 6.94
CA PHE A 384 -5.78 22.00 6.96
C PHE A 384 -5.94 22.81 5.65
N LEU A 385 -4.83 23.25 5.05
CA LEU A 385 -4.83 24.00 3.79
C LEU A 385 -5.28 23.14 2.60
N TRP A 386 -5.02 21.83 2.69
CA TRP A 386 -5.38 20.88 1.65
C TRP A 386 -6.83 20.39 1.79
N GLY A 387 -7.37 20.41 3.01
CA GLY A 387 -8.71 19.91 3.32
C GLY A 387 -9.79 20.95 3.58
N SER A 388 -9.46 22.23 3.77
CA SER A 388 -10.44 23.26 4.12
C SER A 388 -11.28 23.73 2.93
N ALA A 389 -12.49 24.24 3.21
CA ALA A 389 -13.30 25.01 2.25
C ALA A 389 -12.55 26.23 1.68
N ALA A 390 -11.49 26.69 2.37
CA ALA A 390 -10.56 27.65 1.78
C ALA A 390 -9.96 27.08 0.48
N ALA A 391 -9.50 25.82 0.43
CA ALA A 391 -9.03 25.18 -0.80
C ALA A 391 -10.07 25.16 -1.93
N GLU A 392 -11.37 25.18 -1.61
CA GLU A 392 -12.46 25.31 -2.59
C GLU A 392 -12.67 26.77 -3.05
N GLN A 393 -12.32 27.75 -2.22
CA GLN A 393 -12.23 29.18 -2.60
C GLN A 393 -10.99 29.50 -3.45
N TRP A 394 -10.02 28.58 -3.53
CA TRP A 394 -8.85 28.66 -4.42
C TRP A 394 -8.92 27.70 -5.63
N PRO A 395 -10.04 27.59 -6.36
CA PRO A 395 -10.32 26.47 -7.26
C PRO A 395 -9.43 26.42 -8.52
N SER A 396 -8.64 27.46 -8.80
CA SER A 396 -7.85 27.53 -10.03
C SER A 396 -6.44 26.95 -9.93
N ARG A 397 -5.92 26.63 -8.74
CA ARG A 397 -4.53 26.14 -8.57
C ARG A 397 -4.40 25.07 -7.48
N HIS A 398 -3.65 24.02 -7.79
CA HIS A 398 -3.28 22.98 -6.82
C HIS A 398 -2.50 23.59 -5.63
N PRO A 399 -2.71 23.15 -4.37
CA PRO A 399 -2.07 23.73 -3.18
C PRO A 399 -0.54 23.76 -3.24
N LEU A 400 0.07 22.82 -3.98
CA LEU A 400 1.50 22.83 -4.24
C LEU A 400 2.01 24.18 -4.78
N SER A 401 1.21 24.96 -5.50
CA SER A 401 1.68 26.25 -6.06
C SER A 401 2.10 27.29 -5.01
N TRP A 402 1.86 27.03 -3.73
CA TRP A 402 2.25 27.88 -2.61
C TRP A 402 3.57 27.48 -1.96
N TYR A 403 4.16 26.38 -2.41
CA TYR A 403 5.37 25.82 -1.83
C TYR A 403 6.60 26.27 -2.61
N LYS A 404 7.73 26.29 -1.93
CA LYS A 404 9.04 26.56 -2.52
C LYS A 404 10.05 25.52 -2.06
N LEU A 405 11.12 25.35 -2.84
CA LEU A 405 12.21 24.44 -2.48
C LEU A 405 12.85 24.87 -1.15
N SER A 406 13.08 23.89 -0.28
CA SER A 406 13.83 24.13 0.95
C SER A 406 15.32 23.96 0.73
N SER A 407 16.13 24.85 1.32
CA SER A 407 17.57 24.64 1.47
C SER A 407 17.90 23.60 2.55
N TYR A 408 16.90 23.18 3.32
CA TYR A 408 16.95 21.97 4.16
C TYR A 408 17.05 20.77 3.20
N GLY A 409 18.30 20.44 2.87
CA GLY A 409 18.73 19.76 1.65
C GLY A 409 17.91 18.55 1.20
N SER A 410 18.15 18.10 -0.04
CA SER A 410 17.63 16.81 -0.50
C SER A 410 17.90 15.79 0.59
N SER A 411 16.85 15.17 1.13
CA SER A 411 16.97 14.37 2.36
C SER A 411 17.85 13.12 2.20
N GLY A 412 18.49 12.93 1.04
CA GLY A 412 19.16 11.70 0.61
C GLY A 412 18.17 10.55 0.36
N LEU A 413 16.97 10.64 0.93
CA LEU A 413 15.89 9.70 0.72
C LEU A 413 15.45 9.72 -0.74
N SER A 414 15.24 8.52 -1.27
CA SER A 414 14.70 8.30 -2.60
C SER A 414 13.31 7.68 -2.49
N ARG A 415 12.58 7.66 -3.60
CA ARG A 415 11.37 6.86 -3.79
C ARG A 415 11.54 5.96 -4.98
N SER A 416 10.74 4.90 -5.04
CA SER A 416 10.89 3.88 -6.07
C SER A 416 9.74 3.90 -7.07
N ILE A 417 10.10 3.84 -8.36
CA ILE A 417 9.22 3.37 -9.42
C ILE A 417 9.69 1.97 -9.79
N VAL A 418 8.78 1.01 -9.78
CA VAL A 418 9.13 -0.41 -9.88
C VAL A 418 8.31 -1.08 -10.96
N ASN A 419 8.96 -1.94 -11.74
CA ASN A 419 8.28 -2.89 -12.61
C ASN A 419 8.01 -4.16 -11.79
N PRO A 420 6.74 -4.54 -11.57
CA PRO A 420 6.39 -5.63 -10.67
C PRO A 420 6.73 -7.02 -11.21
N ASN A 421 7.18 -7.13 -12.46
CA ASN A 421 7.77 -8.35 -12.97
C ASN A 421 9.15 -8.64 -12.36
N PHE A 422 9.72 -7.74 -11.58
CA PHE A 422 10.96 -7.96 -10.86
C PHE A 422 10.69 -7.96 -9.35
N MET A 423 10.68 -9.16 -8.75
CA MET A 423 10.39 -9.32 -7.33
C MET A 423 11.67 -9.21 -6.50
N ARG A 424 11.67 -8.32 -5.50
CA ARG A 424 12.72 -8.21 -4.48
C ARG A 424 12.13 -7.63 -3.20
N ALA A 425 12.96 -7.45 -2.19
CA ALA A 425 12.64 -6.63 -1.05
C ALA A 425 12.54 -5.15 -1.43
N PHE A 426 11.37 -4.54 -1.27
CA PHE A 426 11.18 -3.13 -1.56
C PHE A 426 11.01 -2.34 -0.26
N TYR A 427 11.79 -1.28 -0.15
CA TYR A 427 11.66 -0.25 0.86
C TYR A 427 11.25 1.04 0.16
N ILE A 428 10.40 1.85 0.80
CA ILE A 428 10.06 3.19 0.31
C ILE A 428 11.30 4.04 -0.05
N ASN A 429 12.41 3.89 0.71
CA ASN A 429 13.63 4.67 0.54
C ASN A 429 14.74 3.99 -0.28
N TRP A 430 14.64 2.68 -0.52
CA TRP A 430 15.72 1.86 -1.11
C TRP A 430 15.24 0.44 -1.49
N GLY A 431 15.93 -0.25 -2.37
CA GLY A 431 15.91 -1.72 -2.34
C GLY A 431 17.33 -2.22 -2.49
N ALA A 432 17.68 -3.29 -1.77
CA ALA A 432 19.02 -3.83 -1.80
C ALA A 432 19.41 -4.19 -3.27
N PRO A 433 20.56 -3.73 -3.77
CA PRO A 433 21.03 -4.13 -5.09
C PRO A 433 21.33 -5.63 -5.08
N ILE A 434 20.74 -6.37 -6.02
CA ILE A 434 21.14 -7.74 -6.35
C ILE A 434 21.80 -7.67 -7.73
N SER A 435 22.94 -8.35 -7.88
CA SER A 435 23.63 -8.47 -9.16
C SER A 435 22.69 -9.01 -10.25
N GLY A 436 22.62 -8.33 -11.39
CA GLY A 436 21.87 -8.79 -12.57
C GLY A 436 20.58 -8.02 -12.90
N HIS A 437 20.25 -6.94 -12.18
CA HIS A 437 19.06 -6.13 -12.48
C HIS A 437 19.41 -4.66 -12.76
N ASN A 438 18.70 -4.05 -13.70
CA ASN A 438 18.83 -2.63 -14.05
C ASN A 438 18.11 -1.77 -13.01
N THR A 439 18.82 -1.45 -11.93
CA THR A 439 18.45 -0.38 -11.01
C THR A 439 19.10 0.91 -11.48
N THR A 440 18.28 1.92 -11.79
CA THR A 440 18.78 3.24 -12.23
C THR A 440 18.44 4.28 -11.18
N GLN A 441 19.38 5.17 -10.88
CA GLN A 441 19.06 6.38 -10.12
C GLN A 441 18.69 7.48 -11.11
N ALA A 442 17.52 8.09 -10.91
CA ALA A 442 17.05 9.19 -11.73
C ALA A 442 17.96 10.41 -11.56
N ASP A 443 18.29 11.07 -12.66
CA ASP A 443 18.86 12.42 -12.59
C ASP A 443 17.81 13.36 -11.98
N VAL A 444 18.18 14.04 -10.88
CA VAL A 444 17.34 15.00 -10.18
C VAL A 444 16.96 16.20 -11.07
N GLN A 445 17.77 16.51 -12.08
CA GLN A 445 17.47 17.52 -13.09
C GLN A 445 16.47 17.02 -14.14
N CYS A 446 16.22 15.71 -14.19
CA CYS A 446 15.19 15.13 -15.03
C CYS A 446 13.89 14.95 -14.25
N MET A 447 13.93 14.25 -13.11
CA MET A 447 12.77 14.00 -12.26
C MET A 447 13.12 13.90 -10.78
N ALA A 448 12.22 14.37 -9.93
CA ALA A 448 12.37 14.38 -8.48
C ALA A 448 11.01 14.21 -7.80
N PHE A 449 11.01 13.78 -6.54
CA PHE A 449 9.82 13.88 -5.69
C PHE A 449 9.88 15.12 -4.82
N LEU A 450 8.83 15.92 -4.81
CA LEU A 450 8.65 17.00 -3.84
C LEU A 450 7.95 16.45 -2.60
N HIS A 451 8.46 16.78 -1.41
CA HIS A 451 7.92 16.32 -0.13
C HIS A 451 7.50 17.50 0.74
N VAL A 452 6.22 17.52 1.12
CA VAL A 452 5.61 18.57 1.94
C VAL A 452 5.89 18.30 3.42
N VAL A 453 6.95 18.93 3.95
CA VAL A 453 7.54 18.58 5.26
C VAL A 453 6.57 18.74 6.44
N HIS A 454 5.63 19.68 6.38
CA HIS A 454 4.74 20.01 7.47
C HIS A 454 3.28 19.61 7.21
N MET A 455 3.06 18.63 6.32
CA MET A 455 1.70 18.15 6.03
C MET A 455 0.95 17.74 7.30
N PHE A 456 1.58 16.98 8.19
CA PHE A 456 0.92 16.37 9.36
C PHE A 456 1.41 16.90 10.72
N GLN A 457 2.22 17.95 10.72
CA GLN A 457 2.82 18.52 11.92
C GLN A 457 2.81 20.04 11.82
N ALA A 458 2.78 20.74 12.95
CA ALA A 458 2.86 22.19 12.95
C ALA A 458 4.13 22.67 12.22
N SER A 459 3.97 23.71 11.42
CA SER A 459 5.08 24.32 10.68
C SER A 459 6.07 25.00 11.64
N LEU A 460 7.30 25.22 11.19
CA LEU A 460 8.28 25.97 11.98
C LEU A 460 7.92 27.47 12.04
N PRO A 461 8.46 28.24 13.00
CA PRO A 461 8.27 29.69 13.01
C PRO A 461 8.71 30.35 11.70
N LYS A 462 8.01 31.40 11.26
CA LYS A 462 8.26 32.10 9.98
C LYS A 462 9.72 32.47 9.75
N SER A 463 10.41 32.91 10.80
CA SER A 463 11.82 33.29 10.77
C SER A 463 12.73 32.11 10.42
N VAL A 464 12.43 30.92 10.95
CA VAL A 464 13.17 29.68 10.67
C VAL A 464 12.91 29.22 9.25
N ILE A 465 11.64 29.19 8.83
CA ILE A 465 11.30 28.75 7.47
C ILE A 465 11.92 29.71 6.45
N SER A 466 11.81 31.04 6.66
CA SER A 466 12.43 32.08 5.80
C SER A 466 13.92 31.86 5.57
N ALA A 467 14.66 31.42 6.59
CA ALA A 467 16.08 31.12 6.49
C ALA A 467 16.40 29.79 5.78
N GLN A 468 15.41 28.91 5.63
CA GLN A 468 15.54 27.56 5.05
C GLN A 468 14.93 27.43 3.66
N PHE A 469 14.76 28.54 2.93
CA PHE A 469 14.19 28.56 1.59
C PHE A 469 15.22 28.83 0.50
N THR A 470 14.95 28.26 -0.67
CA THR A 470 15.54 28.67 -1.95
C THR A 470 14.40 29.02 -2.90
N GLU A 471 14.51 30.15 -3.59
CA GLU A 471 13.56 30.49 -4.65
C GLU A 471 13.80 29.56 -5.84
N ASP A 472 13.00 28.51 -5.92
CA ASP A 472 12.93 27.61 -7.07
C ASP A 472 11.46 27.22 -7.28
N GLU A 473 10.90 27.79 -8.34
CA GLU A 473 9.53 27.59 -8.80
C GLU A 473 9.50 26.95 -10.19
N SER A 474 10.64 26.40 -10.66
CA SER A 474 10.77 25.79 -12.00
C SER A 474 9.76 24.67 -12.25
N TRP A 475 9.24 24.08 -11.17
CA TRP A 475 8.25 23.02 -11.15
C TRP A 475 6.79 23.54 -11.10
N ILE A 476 6.54 24.83 -10.79
CA ILE A 476 5.18 25.42 -10.78
C ILE A 476 4.54 25.35 -12.17
N GLY A 477 5.35 25.47 -13.24
CA GLY A 477 4.88 25.28 -14.62
C GLY A 477 4.15 23.95 -14.81
N MET A 478 4.56 22.89 -14.09
CA MET A 478 3.87 21.60 -14.13
C MET A 478 2.48 21.64 -13.52
N LEU A 479 2.29 22.40 -12.44
CA LEU A 479 0.97 22.52 -11.80
C LEU A 479 -0.07 23.16 -12.72
N SER A 480 0.38 24.04 -13.62
CA SER A 480 -0.50 24.65 -14.63
C SER A 480 -0.90 23.68 -15.74
N SER A 481 -0.10 22.62 -15.95
CA SER A 481 -0.33 21.60 -16.97
C SER A 481 -1.16 20.40 -16.49
N VAL A 482 -1.22 20.19 -15.17
CA VAL A 482 -2.20 19.29 -14.53
C VAL A 482 -3.56 19.94 -14.73
N LYS A 483 -4.23 19.61 -15.85
CA LYS A 483 -5.61 20.05 -16.08
C LYS A 483 -6.41 19.60 -14.87
N ALA A 484 -7.03 20.54 -14.17
CA ALA A 484 -8.00 20.21 -13.13
C ALA A 484 -9.04 19.29 -13.77
N MET A 485 -9.02 18.01 -13.42
CA MET A 485 -10.11 17.12 -13.79
C MET A 485 -11.29 17.54 -12.92
N THR A 486 -12.29 18.16 -13.54
CA THR A 486 -13.58 18.40 -12.90
C THR A 486 -14.24 17.04 -12.66
N LEU A 487 -14.10 16.51 -11.44
CA LEU A 487 -14.76 15.29 -10.97
C LEU A 487 -16.25 15.48 -10.77
#